data_AF-A0A839BS25-F1
#
_entry.id   AF-A0A839BS25-F1
#
_cell.length_a   1.000
_cell.length_b   1.000
_cell.length_c   1.000
_cell.angle_alpha   90.00
_cell.angle_beta   90.00
_cell.angle_gamma   90.00
#
_symmetry.space_group_name_H-M   'P 1'
#
loop_
_entity.id
_entity.type
_entity.pdbx_description
1 polymer ?
#
loop_
_entity_poly.entity_id
_entity_poly.type
_entity_poly.pdbx_seq_one_letter_code
_entity_poly.pdbx_strand_id
1 'polypeptide(L)'
;MKGRWAKYLMTGAMVAILAACSSKPTDRGQQYKDGKLSQPFSLVNQPDAVGAPINAGDFSEQVYQIRNASPRLYGSQSSVYNAVQDWLRAGGDTRNMRQFGIDAWQMEGADNYGNVQFTGYYTPVIQARHTRQGEFQYPIYRMPPKRGRLPSRAEIYSGALSENYVLAYSNSLMDNFIMDVQGSGYIDFGDGSPLNFFSYSGKNGHAYRSIGKVLIDRGEVKKEDMSMQAIREWGEKHSEAEVRELLEQNPSFVFFKPQNFAPVKGASAVPLIGRASVASDRSIIPAGTTLLAEVPLLDNNGKFNGQYELRLMVALDVGGAIKGQHFDIYQGIGPDAGHRAGWYNHYGRVWVLKAAPGSGNVFSG
;
A
#
# COMPACT_ATOMS: atom_id res chain seq x y z
N MET A 1 -68.36 55.74 0.71
CA MET A 1 -67.38 56.65 1.35
C MET A 1 -66.33 55.82 2.07
N LYS A 2 -65.05 56.00 1.69
CA LYS A 2 -63.77 55.83 2.43
C LYS A 2 -63.64 54.81 3.58
N GLY A 3 -62.59 53.96 3.49
CA GLY A 3 -61.81 53.44 4.65
C GLY A 3 -61.32 52.00 4.51
N ARG A 4 -60.17 51.74 3.86
CA ARG A 4 -58.85 51.35 4.46
C ARG A 4 -58.85 50.01 5.24
N TRP A 5 -58.39 48.92 4.61
CA TRP A 5 -57.04 48.30 4.72
C TRP A 5 -56.74 47.56 6.03
N ALA A 6 -56.66 46.22 5.96
CA ALA A 6 -55.66 45.43 6.69
C ALA A 6 -55.49 44.05 6.03
N LYS A 7 -54.26 43.77 5.57
CA LYS A 7 -53.78 42.52 4.99
C LYS A 7 -53.52 41.50 6.12
N TYR A 8 -53.86 40.23 5.90
CA TYR A 8 -53.23 39.12 6.61
C TYR A 8 -52.66 38.12 5.59
N LEU A 9 -51.34 38.22 5.41
CA LEU A 9 -50.47 37.22 4.81
C LEU A 9 -50.25 36.11 5.84
N MET A 10 -50.82 34.94 5.63
CA MET A 10 -50.41 33.71 6.35
C MET A 10 -49.18 33.15 5.65
N THR A 11 -48.00 33.46 6.19
CA THR A 11 -46.73 32.81 5.82
C THR A 11 -46.61 31.56 6.67
N GLY A 12 -46.86 30.39 6.07
CA GLY A 12 -46.53 29.10 6.67
C GLY A 12 -45.03 28.85 6.55
N ALA A 13 -44.30 28.99 7.66
CA ALA A 13 -42.91 28.58 7.74
C ALA A 13 -42.85 27.05 7.90
N MET A 14 -42.58 26.33 6.80
CA MET A 14 -42.07 24.96 6.88
C MET A 14 -40.61 25.03 7.33
N VAL A 15 -40.37 24.77 8.61
CA VAL A 15 -39.01 24.51 9.12
C VAL A 15 -38.67 23.06 8.76
N ALA A 16 -37.98 22.88 7.64
CA ALA A 16 -37.32 21.62 7.33
C ALA A 16 -36.06 21.52 8.20
N ILE A 17 -36.15 20.78 9.31
CA ILE A 17 -34.96 20.38 10.07
C ILE A 17 -34.24 19.33 9.22
N LEU A 18 -33.26 19.77 8.43
CA LEU A 18 -32.24 18.90 7.87
C LEU A 18 -31.38 18.40 9.02
N ALA A 19 -31.81 17.31 9.66
CA ALA A 19 -30.91 16.49 10.45
C ALA A 19 -29.88 15.93 9.48
N ALA A 20 -28.75 16.63 9.33
CA ALA A 20 -27.56 16.08 8.71
C ALA A 20 -27.12 14.91 9.60
N CYS A 21 -27.59 13.70 9.27
CA CYS A 21 -27.00 12.48 9.80
C CYS A 21 -25.52 12.53 9.45
N SER A 22 -24.68 12.88 10.42
CA SER A 22 -23.24 12.68 10.36
C SER A 22 -23.01 11.18 10.26
N SER A 23 -23.09 10.62 9.05
CA SER A 23 -22.81 9.21 8.80
C SER A 23 -21.37 8.96 9.20
N LYS A 24 -21.18 8.18 10.26
CA LYS A 24 -19.90 7.69 10.76
C LYS A 24 -19.78 6.21 10.37
N PRO A 25 -19.41 5.91 9.12
CA PRO A 25 -19.33 4.53 8.64
C PRO A 25 -18.29 3.75 9.43
N THR A 26 -18.52 2.47 9.68
CA THR A 26 -17.57 1.56 10.36
C THR A 26 -17.30 0.28 9.56
N ASP A 27 -17.82 0.22 8.33
CA ASP A 27 -17.78 -0.95 7.44
C ASP A 27 -16.35 -1.31 6.99
N ARG A 28 -15.42 -0.36 7.05
CA ARG A 28 -14.03 -0.53 6.63
C ARG A 28 -13.02 -0.45 7.78
N GLY A 29 -13.47 -0.61 9.02
CA GLY A 29 -12.61 -0.53 10.21
C GLY A 29 -12.39 0.88 10.74
N GLN A 30 -13.23 1.85 10.35
CA GLN A 30 -13.19 3.17 10.98
C GLN A 30 -13.62 3.06 12.46
N GLN A 31 -12.93 3.82 13.31
CA GLN A 31 -13.20 3.96 14.73
C GLN A 31 -13.42 5.44 15.08
N TYR A 32 -14.20 5.69 16.14
CA TYR A 32 -14.56 7.05 16.56
C TYR A 32 -14.39 7.28 18.07
N LYS A 33 -13.66 6.40 18.74
CA LYS A 33 -13.48 6.38 20.20
C LYS A 33 -12.36 7.29 20.70
N ASP A 34 -11.45 7.72 19.83
CA ASP A 34 -10.30 8.57 20.18
C ASP A 34 -10.63 10.08 20.15
N GLY A 35 -11.88 10.43 19.84
CA GLY A 35 -12.30 11.81 19.64
C GLY A 35 -11.80 12.40 18.32
N LYS A 36 -12.08 13.69 18.10
CA LYS A 36 -11.63 14.40 16.90
C LYS A 36 -10.23 14.96 17.12
N LEU A 37 -9.31 14.65 16.22
CA LEU A 37 -7.95 15.14 16.20
C LEU A 37 -7.90 16.45 15.39
N SER A 38 -7.10 17.41 15.86
CA SER A 38 -7.01 18.76 15.26
C SER A 38 -5.63 19.06 14.66
N GLN A 39 -4.71 18.11 14.77
CA GLN A 39 -3.36 18.20 14.26
C GLN A 39 -2.96 16.86 13.63
N PRO A 40 -2.12 16.87 12.58
CA PRO A 40 -1.70 15.66 11.87
C PRO A 40 -1.11 14.58 12.77
N PHE A 41 -0.43 15.01 13.84
CA PHE A 41 0.19 14.15 14.84
C PHE A 41 -0.11 14.67 16.24
N SER A 42 -0.74 13.85 17.07
CA SER A 42 -1.07 14.17 18.46
C SER A 42 -0.29 13.27 19.41
N LEU A 43 0.57 13.85 20.27
CA LEU A 43 1.30 13.07 21.28
C LEU A 43 0.31 12.52 22.31
N VAL A 44 0.35 11.21 22.54
CA VAL A 44 -0.50 10.54 23.54
C VAL A 44 0.32 10.03 24.71
N ASN A 45 -0.29 9.98 25.90
CA ASN A 45 0.36 9.40 27.06
C ASN A 45 0.58 7.90 26.92
N GLN A 46 -0.39 7.25 26.30
CA GLN A 46 -0.41 5.83 26.00
C GLN A 46 -1.25 5.64 24.74
N PRO A 47 -0.80 4.83 23.76
CA PRO A 47 -1.66 4.41 22.67
C PRO A 47 -2.94 3.75 23.19
N ASP A 48 -4.08 4.09 22.62
CA ASP A 48 -5.34 3.35 22.85
C ASP A 48 -5.34 2.02 22.06
N ALA A 49 -4.30 1.22 22.24
CA ALA A 49 -4.17 -0.13 21.70
C ALA A 49 -3.79 -1.04 22.86
N VAL A 50 -4.52 -2.13 23.05
CA VAL A 50 -4.31 -3.05 24.17
C VAL A 50 -3.40 -4.19 23.73
N GLY A 51 -2.41 -4.53 24.58
CA GLY A 51 -1.54 -5.69 24.38
C GLY A 51 -0.18 -5.33 23.79
N ALA A 52 0.40 -6.28 23.05
CA ALA A 52 1.72 -6.19 22.48
C ALA A 52 1.71 -6.47 20.96
N PRO A 53 2.65 -5.91 20.19
CA PRO A 53 2.74 -6.20 18.75
C PRO A 53 2.99 -7.67 18.48
N ILE A 54 2.24 -8.25 17.53
CA ILE A 54 2.31 -9.69 17.22
C ILE A 54 3.53 -10.09 16.37
N ASN A 55 4.26 -9.11 15.82
CA ASN A 55 5.30 -9.31 14.81
C ASN A 55 6.70 -8.83 15.26
N ALA A 56 7.02 -8.97 16.56
CA ALA A 56 8.30 -8.56 17.12
C ALA A 56 9.53 -9.16 16.40
N GLY A 57 9.42 -10.42 15.97
CA GLY A 57 10.44 -11.11 15.17
C GLY A 57 10.63 -10.48 13.79
N ASP A 58 9.54 -10.31 13.04
CA ASP A 58 9.57 -9.69 11.70
C ASP A 58 10.08 -8.24 11.75
N PHE A 59 9.70 -7.47 12.78
CA PHE A 59 10.22 -6.12 12.98
C PHE A 59 11.74 -6.13 13.26
N SER A 60 12.21 -7.05 14.10
CA SER A 60 13.64 -7.18 14.40
C SER A 60 14.44 -7.57 13.16
N GLU A 61 13.91 -8.48 12.33
CA GLU A 61 14.48 -8.83 11.04
C GLU A 61 14.48 -7.61 10.10
N GLN A 62 13.40 -6.83 10.05
CA GLN A 62 13.34 -5.63 9.24
C GLN A 62 14.41 -4.59 9.65
N VAL A 63 14.61 -4.37 10.95
CA VAL A 63 15.67 -3.50 11.48
C VAL A 63 17.07 -4.02 11.10
N TYR A 64 17.28 -5.33 11.16
CA TYR A 64 18.52 -5.98 10.70
C TYR A 64 18.78 -5.72 9.21
N GLN A 65 17.76 -5.85 8.36
CA GLN A 65 17.86 -5.53 6.94
C GLN A 65 18.23 -4.06 6.71
N ILE A 66 17.66 -3.12 7.47
CA ILE A 66 18.01 -1.69 7.39
C ILE A 66 19.48 -1.47 7.77
N ARG A 67 19.94 -2.10 8.86
CA ARG A 67 21.33 -1.99 9.34
C ARG A 67 22.35 -2.37 8.27
N ASN A 68 22.10 -3.46 7.56
CA ASN A 68 23.03 -3.99 6.57
C ASN A 68 22.92 -3.29 5.21
N ALA A 69 21.70 -3.01 4.74
CA ALA A 69 21.49 -2.45 3.41
C ALA A 69 21.60 -0.92 3.37
N SER A 70 21.35 -0.23 4.48
CA SER A 70 21.40 1.24 4.56
C SER A 70 21.92 1.73 5.93
N PRO A 71 23.25 1.60 6.20
CA PRO A 71 23.84 2.00 7.48
C PRO A 71 23.59 3.47 7.85
N ARG A 72 23.52 4.37 6.86
CA ARG A 72 23.19 5.78 7.07
C ARG A 72 21.76 5.95 7.60
N LEU A 73 20.79 5.25 7.02
CA LEU A 73 19.40 5.29 7.48
C LEU A 73 19.29 4.70 8.88
N TYR A 74 19.93 3.54 9.12
CA TYR A 74 20.00 2.93 10.44
C TYR A 74 20.59 3.89 11.48
N GLY A 75 21.73 4.52 11.20
CA GLY A 75 22.37 5.46 12.12
C GLY A 75 21.48 6.65 12.51
N SER A 76 20.62 7.11 11.61
CA SER A 76 19.67 8.20 11.89
C SER A 76 18.45 7.80 12.73
N GLN A 77 18.15 6.51 12.84
CA GLN A 77 16.96 5.98 13.52
C GLN A 77 17.29 4.98 14.65
N SER A 78 18.57 4.68 14.87
CA SER A 78 19.03 3.60 15.75
C SER A 78 18.56 3.78 17.19
N SER A 79 18.45 5.02 17.69
CA SER A 79 17.89 5.31 19.02
C SER A 79 16.45 4.82 19.14
N VAL A 80 15.60 5.07 18.14
CA VAL A 80 14.21 4.61 18.10
C VAL A 80 14.15 3.09 17.99
N TYR A 81 14.93 2.51 17.06
CA TYR A 81 14.93 1.06 16.86
C TYR A 81 15.38 0.31 18.12
N ASN A 82 16.43 0.77 18.79
CA ASN A 82 16.93 0.14 20.00
C ASN A 82 15.91 0.24 21.14
N ALA A 83 15.34 1.43 21.38
CA ALA A 83 14.30 1.62 22.39
C ALA A 83 13.09 0.70 22.18
N VAL A 84 12.62 0.59 20.93
CA VAL A 84 11.51 -0.31 20.56
C VAL A 84 11.90 -1.78 20.75
N GLN A 85 13.12 -2.17 20.39
CA GLN A 85 13.58 -3.55 20.62
C GLN A 85 13.70 -3.89 22.11
N ASP A 86 14.16 -2.96 22.94
CA ASP A 86 14.23 -3.15 24.39
C ASP A 86 12.82 -3.25 25.00
N TRP A 87 11.90 -2.41 24.57
CA TRP A 87 10.48 -2.49 24.94
C TRP A 87 9.86 -3.85 24.56
N LEU A 88 10.11 -4.34 23.35
CA LEU A 88 9.64 -5.66 22.91
C LEU A 88 10.22 -6.80 23.74
N ARG A 89 11.52 -6.76 24.06
CA ARG A 89 12.19 -7.77 24.90
C ARG A 89 11.62 -7.80 26.32
N ALA A 90 11.16 -6.65 26.83
CA ALA A 90 10.52 -6.54 28.13
C ALA A 90 9.01 -6.88 28.14
N GLY A 91 8.48 -7.37 27.02
CA GLY A 91 7.09 -7.85 26.91
C GLY A 91 6.20 -7.04 25.96
N GLY A 92 6.65 -5.88 25.48
CA GLY A 92 5.98 -5.15 24.40
C GLY A 92 4.61 -4.57 24.72
N ASP A 93 4.21 -4.46 25.99
CA ASP A 93 2.92 -3.88 26.37
C ASP A 93 2.92 -2.36 26.10
N THR A 94 1.92 -1.87 25.35
CA THR A 94 1.78 -0.45 24.98
C THR A 94 1.73 0.50 26.17
N ARG A 95 1.30 0.03 27.35
CA ARG A 95 1.28 0.81 28.61
C ARG A 95 2.66 1.17 29.12
N ASN A 96 3.67 0.38 28.75
CA ASN A 96 5.02 0.48 29.32
C ASN A 96 6.00 1.24 28.41
N MET A 97 5.58 1.71 27.23
CA MET A 97 6.45 2.33 26.22
C MET A 97 7.28 3.50 26.75
N ARG A 98 6.69 4.34 27.62
CA ARG A 98 7.38 5.49 28.23
C ARG A 98 8.59 5.11 29.09
N GLN A 99 8.57 3.92 29.70
CA GLN A 99 9.69 3.41 30.51
C GLN A 99 10.96 3.19 29.67
N PHE A 100 10.78 3.00 28.36
CA PHE A 100 11.85 2.82 27.37
C PHE A 100 12.15 4.13 26.61
N GLY A 101 11.59 5.26 27.06
CA GLY A 101 11.77 6.55 26.39
C GLY A 101 11.13 6.61 25.01
N ILE A 102 10.01 5.92 24.78
CA ILE A 102 9.29 5.93 23.51
C ILE A 102 8.08 6.87 23.59
N ASP A 103 8.07 7.88 22.74
CA ASP A 103 6.91 8.74 22.48
C ASP A 103 6.05 8.14 21.37
N ALA A 104 4.73 8.17 21.56
CA ALA A 104 3.76 7.74 20.57
C ALA A 104 2.95 8.94 20.06
N TRP A 105 3.08 9.23 18.77
CA TRP A 105 2.38 10.33 18.10
C TRP A 105 1.26 9.78 17.22
N GLN A 106 0.02 9.87 17.70
CA GLN A 106 -1.15 9.39 16.98
C GLN A 106 -1.40 10.20 15.72
N MET A 107 -1.59 9.51 14.61
CA MET A 107 -1.92 10.09 13.32
C MET A 107 -3.42 10.43 13.24
N GLU A 108 -3.77 11.59 12.66
CA GLU A 108 -5.16 12.07 12.58
C GLU A 108 -6.07 11.27 11.63
N GLY A 109 -5.49 10.57 10.66
CA GLY A 109 -6.21 9.81 9.65
C GLY A 109 -6.85 10.65 8.55
N ALA A 110 -7.59 9.99 7.66
CA ALA A 110 -8.25 10.62 6.51
C ALA A 110 -9.50 11.44 6.91
N ASP A 111 -10.09 11.16 8.08
CA ASP A 111 -11.34 11.76 8.57
C ASP A 111 -11.17 12.56 9.86
N ASN A 112 -9.93 12.74 10.33
CA ASN A 112 -9.57 13.41 11.59
C ASN A 112 -10.06 12.68 12.86
N TYR A 113 -10.39 11.39 12.79
CA TYR A 113 -10.77 10.56 13.95
C TYR A 113 -9.75 9.46 14.26
N GLY A 114 -8.55 9.53 13.68
CA GLY A 114 -7.49 8.54 13.83
C GLY A 114 -7.53 7.43 12.78
N ASN A 115 -8.44 7.50 11.80
CA ASN A 115 -8.64 6.49 10.77
C ASN A 115 -7.67 6.69 9.61
N VAL A 116 -6.45 6.16 9.77
CA VAL A 116 -5.41 6.14 8.73
C VAL A 116 -5.78 5.12 7.67
N GLN A 117 -5.64 5.51 6.39
CA GLN A 117 -5.97 4.63 5.28
C GLN A 117 -4.88 3.58 5.07
N PHE A 118 -5.29 2.32 4.94
CA PHE A 118 -4.46 1.18 4.60
C PHE A 118 -4.87 0.56 3.28
N THR A 119 -3.93 0.48 2.34
CA THR A 119 -3.97 -0.41 1.18
C THR A 119 -2.92 -1.51 1.32
N GLY A 120 -2.86 -2.45 0.37
CA GLY A 120 -1.85 -3.49 0.34
C GLY A 120 -1.23 -3.64 -1.04
N TYR A 121 0.06 -3.97 -1.05
CA TYR A 121 0.81 -4.31 -2.25
C TYR A 121 1.69 -5.55 -1.99
N TYR A 122 2.16 -6.20 -3.04
CA TYR A 122 2.90 -7.46 -2.92
C TYR A 122 3.83 -7.68 -4.12
N THR A 123 4.71 -8.66 -4.01
CA THR A 123 5.55 -9.08 -5.13
C THR A 123 4.93 -10.32 -5.79
N PRO A 124 4.38 -10.22 -7.02
CA PRO A 124 3.84 -11.37 -7.74
C PRO A 124 4.95 -12.34 -8.14
N VAL A 125 4.59 -13.61 -8.27
CA VAL A 125 5.43 -14.64 -8.90
C VAL A 125 4.75 -15.01 -10.22
N ILE A 126 5.45 -14.80 -11.33
CA ILE A 126 4.92 -14.99 -12.68
C ILE A 126 5.62 -16.17 -13.33
N GLN A 127 4.83 -17.09 -13.87
CA GLN A 127 5.34 -18.20 -14.67
C GLN A 127 5.74 -17.69 -16.05
N ALA A 128 6.96 -17.97 -16.48
CA ALA A 128 7.45 -17.53 -17.77
C ALA A 128 8.45 -18.51 -18.41
N ARG A 129 8.77 -18.29 -19.68
CA ARG A 129 9.80 -19.04 -20.43
C ARG A 129 10.74 -18.08 -21.15
N HIS A 130 11.95 -18.56 -21.45
CA HIS A 130 12.93 -17.78 -22.24
C HIS A 130 12.51 -17.62 -23.70
N THR A 131 11.81 -18.62 -24.25
CA THR A 131 11.30 -18.62 -25.61
C THR A 131 9.78 -18.73 -25.60
N ARG A 132 9.16 -18.11 -26.60
CA ARG A 132 7.73 -18.16 -26.84
C ARG A 132 7.29 -19.59 -27.14
N GLN A 133 6.36 -20.15 -26.36
CA GLN A 133 5.88 -21.53 -26.51
C GLN A 133 4.56 -21.77 -25.76
N GLY A 134 3.67 -22.60 -26.29
CA GLY A 134 2.41 -22.95 -25.60
C GLY A 134 1.61 -21.71 -25.18
N GLU A 135 1.25 -21.61 -23.90
CA GLU A 135 0.58 -20.44 -23.32
C GLU A 135 1.53 -19.24 -23.08
N PHE A 136 2.84 -19.48 -23.08
CA PHE A 136 3.87 -18.46 -22.82
C PHE A 136 4.08 -17.56 -24.04
N GLN A 137 3.15 -16.61 -24.22
CA GLN A 137 3.06 -15.74 -25.38
C GLN A 137 3.27 -14.26 -25.05
N TYR A 138 3.34 -13.89 -23.77
CA TYR A 138 3.25 -12.48 -23.38
C TYR A 138 4.61 -11.92 -22.95
N PRO A 139 5.29 -11.14 -23.80
CA PRO A 139 6.64 -10.66 -23.51
C PRO A 139 6.66 -9.66 -22.35
N ILE A 140 7.65 -9.83 -21.47
CA ILE A 140 8.07 -8.87 -20.44
C ILE A 140 9.35 -8.21 -20.95
N TYR A 141 9.43 -6.88 -20.93
CA TYR A 141 10.51 -6.15 -21.59
C TYR A 141 11.51 -5.49 -20.63
N ARG A 142 12.77 -5.45 -21.05
CA ARG A 142 13.77 -4.52 -20.51
C ARG A 142 13.66 -3.15 -21.16
N MET A 143 14.25 -2.14 -20.54
CA MET A 143 14.24 -0.77 -21.05
C MET A 143 14.93 -0.69 -22.43
N PRO A 144 14.24 -0.24 -23.50
CA PRO A 144 14.86 0.02 -24.80
C PRO A 144 15.61 1.38 -24.81
N PRO A 145 16.45 1.66 -25.83
CA PRO A 145 17.12 2.94 -25.98
C PRO A 145 16.10 4.09 -26.04
N LYS A 146 16.34 5.15 -25.27
CA LYS A 146 15.48 6.34 -25.28
C LYS A 146 15.78 7.20 -26.50
N ARG A 147 14.90 7.18 -27.49
CA ARG A 147 14.85 8.12 -28.63
C ARG A 147 13.59 8.98 -28.60
N GLY A 148 13.28 9.54 -27.43
CA GLY A 148 12.03 10.28 -27.17
C GLY A 148 11.01 9.46 -26.38
N ARG A 149 9.72 9.80 -26.52
CA ARG A 149 8.63 9.04 -25.88
C ARG A 149 8.55 7.66 -26.53
N LEU A 150 8.53 6.62 -25.70
CA LEU A 150 8.45 5.24 -26.18
C LEU A 150 7.00 4.89 -26.55
N PRO A 151 6.76 3.84 -27.35
CA PRO A 151 5.41 3.45 -27.77
C PRO A 151 4.47 3.19 -26.58
N SER A 152 3.18 3.43 -26.81
CA SER A 152 2.09 3.11 -25.89
C SER A 152 1.93 1.60 -25.71
N ARG A 153 1.20 1.18 -24.67
CA ARG A 153 0.92 -0.25 -24.42
C ARG A 153 0.32 -0.97 -25.63
N ALA A 154 -0.67 -0.37 -26.31
CA ALA A 154 -1.30 -0.97 -27.49
C ALA A 154 -0.33 -1.16 -28.65
N GLU A 155 0.57 -0.19 -28.88
CA GLU A 155 1.62 -0.30 -29.89
C GLU A 155 2.64 -1.38 -29.50
N ILE A 156 3.02 -1.48 -28.22
CA ILE A 156 3.93 -2.52 -27.71
C ILE A 156 3.31 -3.92 -27.89
N TYR A 157 2.03 -4.11 -27.52
CA TYR A 157 1.31 -5.36 -27.75
C TYR A 157 1.17 -5.72 -29.23
N SER A 158 1.20 -4.70 -30.10
CA SER A 158 1.20 -4.87 -31.55
C SER A 158 2.61 -5.02 -32.16
N GLY A 159 3.65 -5.17 -31.33
CA GLY A 159 5.01 -5.48 -31.79
C GLY A 159 5.90 -4.28 -32.08
N ALA A 160 5.60 -3.09 -31.54
CA ALA A 160 6.43 -1.89 -31.76
C ALA A 160 7.87 -1.97 -31.18
N LEU A 161 8.17 -2.97 -30.33
CA LEU A 161 9.50 -3.21 -29.76
C LEU A 161 10.14 -4.46 -30.36
N SER A 162 11.44 -4.37 -30.66
CA SER A 162 12.25 -5.52 -31.09
C SER A 162 12.29 -6.62 -30.01
N GLU A 163 12.27 -7.88 -30.45
CA GLU A 163 12.38 -9.05 -29.57
C GLU A 163 13.69 -9.09 -28.76
N ASN A 164 14.74 -8.39 -29.20
CA ASN A 164 16.00 -8.25 -28.46
C ASN A 164 15.81 -7.57 -27.08
N TYR A 165 14.67 -6.94 -26.85
CA TYR A 165 14.30 -6.32 -25.57
C TYR A 165 13.42 -7.21 -24.69
N VAL A 166 13.04 -8.41 -25.14
CA VAL A 166 12.27 -9.35 -24.31
C VAL A 166 13.19 -10.00 -23.28
N LEU A 167 12.74 -10.03 -22.03
CA LEU A 167 13.39 -10.70 -20.92
C LEU A 167 12.82 -12.09 -20.68
N ALA A 168 11.51 -12.26 -20.85
CA ALA A 168 10.79 -13.51 -20.65
C ALA A 168 9.42 -13.45 -21.36
N TYR A 169 8.81 -14.60 -21.63
CA TYR A 169 7.44 -14.74 -22.11
C TYR A 169 6.60 -15.36 -21.01
N SER A 170 5.67 -14.61 -20.43
CA SER A 170 4.72 -15.13 -19.44
C SER A 170 3.51 -15.77 -20.10
N ASN A 171 2.74 -16.51 -19.31
CA ASN A 171 1.48 -17.13 -19.72
C ASN A 171 0.22 -16.28 -19.44
N SER A 172 0.38 -15.04 -18.95
CA SER A 172 -0.75 -14.20 -18.59
C SER A 172 -0.47 -12.71 -18.83
N LEU A 173 -1.26 -12.10 -19.73
CA LEU A 173 -1.19 -10.67 -19.99
C LEU A 173 -1.64 -9.85 -18.77
N MET A 174 -2.60 -10.39 -17.99
CA MET A 174 -3.08 -9.78 -16.75
C MET A 174 -1.99 -9.79 -15.67
N ASP A 175 -1.23 -10.87 -15.54
CA ASP A 175 -0.12 -10.94 -14.58
C ASP A 175 0.98 -9.95 -14.93
N ASN A 176 1.30 -9.78 -16.21
CA ASN A 176 2.23 -8.74 -16.66
C ASN A 176 1.73 -7.35 -16.28
N PHE A 177 0.43 -7.07 -16.46
CA PHE A 177 -0.15 -5.80 -16.07
C PHE A 177 -0.13 -5.57 -14.55
N ILE A 178 -0.45 -6.59 -13.76
CA ILE A 178 -0.38 -6.51 -12.30
C ILE A 178 1.06 -6.23 -11.88
N MET A 179 2.05 -6.91 -12.47
CA MET A 179 3.46 -6.63 -12.25
C MET A 179 3.86 -5.20 -12.62
N ASP A 180 3.33 -4.65 -13.71
CA ASP A 180 3.54 -3.25 -14.09
C ASP A 180 3.03 -2.29 -13.01
N VAL A 181 1.87 -2.58 -12.41
CA VAL A 181 1.27 -1.78 -11.34
C VAL A 181 2.06 -1.92 -10.03
N GLN A 182 2.49 -3.14 -9.68
CA GLN A 182 3.31 -3.40 -8.49
C GLN A 182 4.74 -2.85 -8.63
N GLY A 183 5.22 -2.68 -9.87
CA GLY A 183 6.55 -2.15 -10.19
C GLY A 183 7.70 -3.16 -10.08
N SER A 184 7.43 -4.38 -9.61
CA SER A 184 8.39 -5.48 -9.59
C SER A 184 7.67 -6.83 -9.50
N GLY A 185 8.39 -7.91 -9.74
CA GLY A 185 7.89 -9.28 -9.63
C GLY A 185 9.01 -10.31 -9.68
N TYR A 186 8.76 -11.50 -9.17
CA TYR A 186 9.60 -12.66 -9.41
C TYR A 186 9.13 -13.39 -10.66
N ILE A 187 10.09 -13.85 -11.44
CA ILE A 187 9.86 -14.72 -12.58
C ILE A 187 10.32 -16.12 -12.20
N ASP A 188 9.40 -17.08 -12.34
CA ASP A 188 9.67 -18.50 -12.27
C ASP A 188 9.75 -19.05 -13.69
N PHE A 189 10.94 -19.53 -14.09
CA PHE A 189 11.16 -20.12 -15.40
C PHE A 189 10.71 -21.59 -15.48
N GLY A 190 10.38 -22.22 -14.34
CA GLY A 190 9.93 -23.60 -14.27
C GLY A 190 10.99 -24.65 -14.62
N ASP A 191 12.26 -24.27 -14.63
CA ASP A 191 13.42 -25.12 -14.96
C ASP A 191 14.21 -25.59 -13.73
N GLY A 192 13.70 -25.30 -12.53
CA GLY A 192 14.37 -25.60 -11.26
C GLY A 192 15.42 -24.58 -10.83
N SER A 193 15.67 -23.53 -11.64
CA SER A 193 16.51 -22.42 -11.24
C SER A 193 15.84 -21.55 -10.15
N PRO A 194 16.60 -20.79 -9.35
CA PRO A 194 16.03 -19.85 -8.39
C PRO A 194 15.15 -18.78 -9.06
N LEU A 195 14.15 -18.29 -8.32
CA LEU A 195 13.31 -17.18 -8.79
C LEU A 195 14.16 -15.96 -9.19
N ASN A 196 13.86 -15.41 -10.37
CA ASN A 196 14.54 -14.25 -10.90
C ASN A 196 13.79 -12.98 -10.52
N PHE A 197 14.43 -12.07 -9.78
CA PHE A 197 13.77 -10.82 -9.38
C PHE A 197 13.85 -9.79 -10.50
N PHE A 198 12.70 -9.33 -10.98
CA PHE A 198 12.60 -8.29 -12.00
C PHE A 198 12.20 -6.98 -11.30
N SER A 199 13.16 -6.08 -11.17
CA SER A 199 12.96 -4.77 -10.55
C SER A 199 12.61 -3.70 -11.58
N TYR A 200 11.91 -2.64 -11.15
CA TYR A 200 11.65 -1.45 -11.96
C TYR A 200 12.92 -0.89 -12.62
N SER A 201 12.86 -0.63 -13.92
CA SER A 201 13.92 0.01 -14.71
C SER A 201 13.46 1.35 -15.30
N GLY A 202 12.17 1.48 -15.64
CA GLY A 202 11.56 2.74 -16.02
C GLY A 202 10.20 2.57 -16.70
N LYS A 203 9.72 3.63 -17.37
CA LYS A 203 8.40 3.66 -18.03
C LYS A 203 8.46 4.29 -19.42
N ASN A 204 7.44 4.02 -20.24
CA ASN A 204 7.36 4.49 -21.64
C ASN A 204 7.10 6.00 -21.83
N GLY A 205 6.69 6.71 -20.77
CA GLY A 205 6.43 8.15 -20.81
C GLY A 205 4.98 8.53 -21.14
N HIS A 206 4.07 7.57 -21.24
CA HIS A 206 2.64 7.83 -21.24
C HIS A 206 2.10 7.91 -19.80
N ALA A 207 1.05 8.71 -19.59
CA ALA A 207 0.39 8.80 -18.29
C ALA A 207 -0.43 7.53 -18.01
N TYR A 208 -0.40 7.07 -16.76
CA TYR A 208 -1.21 5.93 -16.32
C TYR A 208 -2.70 6.27 -16.36
N ARG A 209 -3.52 5.33 -16.82
CA ARG A 209 -4.99 5.37 -16.67
C ARG A 209 -5.45 4.17 -15.85
N SER A 210 -6.38 4.40 -14.93
CA SER A 210 -6.89 3.37 -14.03
C SER A 210 -7.81 2.40 -14.77
N ILE A 211 -7.40 1.14 -14.87
CA ILE A 211 -8.23 0.05 -15.40
C ILE A 211 -9.43 -0.23 -14.50
N GLY A 212 -9.25 -0.11 -13.17
CA GLY A 212 -10.38 -0.21 -12.24
C GLY A 212 -11.45 0.84 -12.51
N LYS A 213 -11.07 2.08 -12.85
CA LYS A 213 -12.05 3.10 -13.27
C LYS A 213 -12.78 2.69 -14.54
N VAL A 214 -12.09 2.13 -15.54
CA VAL A 214 -12.74 1.66 -16.77
C VAL A 214 -13.78 0.58 -16.48
N LEU A 215 -13.46 -0.40 -15.63
CA LEU A 215 -14.41 -1.43 -15.23
C LEU A 215 -15.62 -0.88 -14.46
N ILE A 216 -15.41 0.10 -13.58
CA ILE A 216 -16.50 0.80 -12.88
C ILE A 216 -17.38 1.56 -13.87
N ASP A 217 -16.78 2.32 -14.78
CA ASP A 217 -17.51 3.14 -15.75
C ASP A 217 -18.30 2.25 -16.74
N ARG A 218 -17.83 1.03 -17.02
CA ARG A 218 -18.54 0.01 -17.80
C ARG A 218 -19.63 -0.74 -17.01
N GLY A 219 -19.65 -0.60 -15.68
CA GLY A 219 -20.58 -1.35 -14.82
C GLY A 219 -20.22 -2.82 -14.60
N GLU A 220 -19.01 -3.23 -14.98
CA GLU A 220 -18.49 -4.60 -14.87
C GLU A 220 -18.17 -4.98 -13.41
N VAL A 221 -17.70 -3.99 -12.64
CA VAL A 221 -17.33 -4.15 -11.24
C VAL A 221 -17.79 -2.92 -10.47
N LYS A 222 -18.45 -3.12 -9.33
CA LYS A 222 -18.91 -2.03 -8.48
C LYS A 222 -17.73 -1.27 -7.86
N LYS A 223 -17.91 0.02 -7.60
CA LYS A 223 -16.85 0.88 -7.05
C LYS A 223 -16.40 0.42 -5.67
N GLU A 224 -17.34 -0.04 -4.86
CA GLU A 224 -17.14 -0.56 -3.51
C GLU A 224 -16.34 -1.87 -3.48
N ASP A 225 -16.48 -2.69 -4.52
CA ASP A 225 -15.82 -3.99 -4.67
C ASP A 225 -14.50 -3.89 -5.48
N MET A 226 -14.20 -2.71 -6.04
CA MET A 226 -13.06 -2.51 -6.92
C MET A 226 -11.73 -2.70 -6.17
N SER A 227 -10.91 -3.62 -6.68
CA SER A 227 -9.72 -4.09 -6.03
C SER A 227 -8.77 -4.71 -7.08
N MET A 228 -7.48 -4.90 -6.75
CA MET A 228 -6.56 -5.61 -7.68
C MET A 228 -7.00 -7.07 -7.88
N GLN A 229 -7.60 -7.67 -6.84
CA GLN A 229 -8.16 -9.01 -6.92
C GLN A 229 -9.40 -9.05 -7.83
N ALA A 230 -10.28 -8.05 -7.74
CA ALA A 230 -11.44 -7.94 -8.63
C ALA A 230 -11.04 -7.78 -10.10
N ILE A 231 -9.97 -7.01 -10.39
CA ILE A 231 -9.42 -6.88 -11.76
C ILE A 231 -8.85 -8.21 -12.25
N ARG A 232 -8.11 -8.93 -11.40
CA ARG A 232 -7.59 -10.27 -11.71
C ARG A 232 -8.72 -11.24 -12.04
N GLU A 233 -9.72 -11.34 -11.16
CA GLU A 233 -10.87 -12.22 -11.33
C GLU A 233 -11.71 -11.86 -12.56
N TRP A 234 -11.83 -10.57 -12.89
CA TRP A 234 -12.44 -10.15 -14.14
C TRP A 234 -11.64 -10.72 -15.32
N GLY A 235 -10.31 -10.61 -15.31
CA GLY A 235 -9.46 -11.15 -16.37
C GLY A 235 -9.55 -12.68 -16.53
N GLU A 236 -9.69 -13.41 -15.43
CA GLU A 236 -9.85 -14.88 -15.43
C GLU A 236 -11.19 -15.34 -16.01
N LYS A 237 -12.22 -14.48 -16.02
CA LYS A 237 -13.57 -14.77 -16.52
C LYS A 237 -13.81 -14.31 -17.96
N HIS A 238 -12.85 -13.63 -18.58
CA HIS A 238 -12.98 -13.04 -19.91
C HIS A 238 -11.93 -13.60 -20.87
N SER A 239 -12.19 -13.48 -22.17
CA SER A 239 -11.26 -13.93 -23.21
C SER A 239 -10.01 -13.06 -23.27
N GLU A 240 -8.92 -13.62 -23.83
CA GLU A 240 -7.66 -12.88 -24.02
C GLU A 240 -7.83 -11.59 -24.82
N ALA A 241 -8.77 -11.58 -25.79
CA ALA A 241 -9.07 -10.41 -26.59
C ALA A 241 -9.73 -9.28 -25.77
N GLU A 242 -10.67 -9.63 -24.88
CA GLU A 242 -11.32 -8.68 -23.96
C GLU A 242 -10.33 -8.15 -22.92
N VAL A 243 -9.48 -9.03 -22.37
CA VAL A 243 -8.40 -8.63 -21.47
C VAL A 243 -7.45 -7.65 -22.17
N ARG A 244 -7.02 -7.97 -23.39
CA ARG A 244 -6.15 -7.08 -24.17
C ARG A 244 -6.79 -5.71 -24.39
N GLU A 245 -8.05 -5.66 -24.85
CA GLU A 245 -8.76 -4.41 -25.09
C GLU A 245 -8.84 -3.56 -23.81
N LEU A 246 -9.20 -4.17 -22.69
CA LEU A 246 -9.26 -3.48 -21.41
C LEU A 246 -7.90 -2.88 -21.04
N LEU A 247 -6.85 -3.71 -21.08
CA LEU A 247 -5.51 -3.28 -20.67
C LEU A 247 -4.95 -2.17 -21.56
N GLU A 248 -5.26 -2.17 -22.86
CA GLU A 248 -4.87 -1.13 -23.81
C GLU A 248 -5.47 0.25 -23.48
N GLN A 249 -6.52 0.33 -22.67
CA GLN A 249 -7.04 1.60 -22.13
C GLN A 249 -6.02 2.32 -21.22
N ASN A 250 -5.03 1.61 -20.68
CA ASN A 250 -3.88 2.19 -20.00
C ASN A 250 -2.66 2.28 -20.94
N PRO A 251 -2.34 3.47 -21.50
CA PRO A 251 -1.23 3.60 -22.44
C PRO A 251 0.15 3.51 -21.77
N SER A 252 0.22 3.59 -20.44
CA SER A 252 1.48 3.47 -19.68
C SER A 252 2.00 2.02 -19.70
N PHE A 253 3.32 1.87 -19.87
CA PHE A 253 4.01 0.59 -19.89
C PHE A 253 5.29 0.66 -19.04
N VAL A 254 5.57 -0.39 -18.26
CA VAL A 254 6.72 -0.47 -17.35
C VAL A 254 7.78 -1.42 -17.93
N PHE A 255 9.05 -1.06 -17.75
CA PHE A 255 10.19 -1.86 -18.17
C PHE A 255 10.96 -2.31 -16.93
N PHE A 256 11.50 -3.53 -17.01
CA PHE A 256 12.17 -4.16 -15.88
C PHE A 256 13.67 -4.38 -16.15
N LYS A 257 14.39 -4.73 -15.10
CA LYS A 257 15.76 -5.25 -15.18
C LYS A 257 15.87 -6.50 -14.31
N PRO A 258 16.42 -7.61 -14.82
CA PRO A 258 16.62 -8.82 -14.05
C PRO A 258 17.72 -8.60 -13.00
N GLN A 259 17.54 -9.21 -11.84
CA GLN A 259 18.51 -9.32 -10.78
C GLN A 259 18.54 -10.77 -10.31
N ASN A 260 19.70 -11.42 -10.38
CA ASN A 260 19.87 -12.79 -9.93
C ASN A 260 19.58 -12.86 -8.43
N PHE A 261 18.58 -13.67 -8.05
CA PHE A 261 18.14 -13.94 -6.68
C PHE A 261 18.38 -12.78 -5.71
N ALA A 262 17.75 -11.64 -5.98
CA ALA A 262 17.81 -10.49 -5.10
C ALA A 262 16.57 -10.46 -4.20
N PRO A 263 16.71 -10.11 -2.92
CA PRO A 263 15.54 -9.83 -2.09
C PRO A 263 14.78 -8.62 -2.64
N VAL A 264 13.46 -8.60 -2.49
CA VAL A 264 12.61 -7.47 -2.86
C VAL A 264 13.03 -6.24 -2.06
N LYS A 265 13.34 -5.13 -2.76
CA LYS A 265 13.75 -3.87 -2.15
C LYS A 265 12.78 -2.77 -2.53
N GLY A 266 12.40 -1.96 -1.54
CA GLY A 266 11.65 -0.72 -1.77
C GLY A 266 12.56 0.42 -2.22
N ALA A 267 11.98 1.61 -2.36
CA ALA A 267 12.68 2.83 -2.77
C ALA A 267 13.78 3.32 -1.81
N SER A 268 13.90 2.73 -0.61
CA SER A 268 15.02 2.96 0.31
C SER A 268 16.19 2.00 0.09
N ALA A 269 16.12 1.13 -0.93
CA ALA A 269 17.11 0.10 -1.25
C ALA A 269 17.34 -0.96 -0.14
N VAL A 270 16.41 -1.05 0.81
CA VAL A 270 16.40 -2.03 1.91
C VAL A 270 15.46 -3.19 1.55
N PRO A 271 15.85 -4.45 1.82
CA PRO A 271 14.96 -5.60 1.71
C PRO A 271 13.68 -5.45 2.54
N LEU A 272 12.53 -5.73 1.94
CA LEU A 272 11.22 -5.58 2.57
C LEU A 272 10.75 -6.87 3.22
N ILE A 273 10.42 -6.82 4.50
CA ILE A 273 9.80 -7.90 5.25
C ILE A 273 8.28 -7.71 5.24
N GLY A 274 7.56 -8.77 4.85
CA GLY A 274 6.11 -8.75 4.71
C GLY A 274 5.41 -8.40 6.03
N ARG A 275 4.51 -7.41 5.99
CA ARG A 275 3.73 -6.88 7.12
C ARG A 275 4.57 -6.27 8.25
N ALA A 276 5.85 -5.99 7.97
CA ALA A 276 6.76 -5.21 8.81
C ALA A 276 7.33 -3.98 8.07
N SER A 277 6.88 -3.74 6.84
CA SER A 277 7.28 -2.60 6.01
C SER A 277 6.08 -2.02 5.25
N VAL A 278 6.13 -0.72 5.00
CA VAL A 278 5.09 0.03 4.28
C VAL A 278 5.68 1.00 3.26
N ALA A 279 4.91 1.27 2.20
CA ALA A 279 5.07 2.46 1.39
C ALA A 279 4.35 3.65 2.04
N SER A 280 4.94 4.84 1.94
CA SER A 280 4.41 6.05 2.59
C SER A 280 4.69 7.32 1.80
N ASP A 281 4.02 8.42 2.16
CA ASP A 281 4.35 9.75 1.67
C ASP A 281 5.57 10.32 2.42
N ARG A 282 6.72 10.37 1.74
CA ARG A 282 7.99 10.88 2.30
C ARG A 282 7.93 12.30 2.84
N SER A 283 6.99 13.12 2.39
CA SER A 283 6.84 14.50 2.88
C SER A 283 6.24 14.58 4.29
N ILE A 284 5.53 13.53 4.70
CA ILE A 284 4.82 13.44 6.00
C ILE A 284 5.47 12.39 6.89
N ILE A 285 5.76 11.22 6.33
CA ILE A 285 6.38 10.07 7.00
C ILE A 285 7.70 9.76 6.28
N PRO A 286 8.84 10.27 6.78
CA PRO A 286 10.14 10.00 6.19
C PRO A 286 10.51 8.51 6.21
N ALA A 287 11.39 8.10 5.30
CA ALA A 287 11.94 6.75 5.30
C ALA A 287 12.64 6.44 6.64
N GLY A 288 12.50 5.21 7.12
CA GLY A 288 13.01 4.74 8.42
C GLY A 288 12.09 5.01 9.61
N THR A 289 10.98 5.74 9.42
CA THR A 289 10.04 5.99 10.52
C THR A 289 9.45 4.69 11.05
N THR A 290 9.51 4.48 12.38
CA THR A 290 8.86 3.36 13.07
C THR A 290 7.39 3.68 13.34
N LEU A 291 6.52 2.73 12.99
CA LEU A 291 5.07 2.83 13.12
C LEU A 291 4.56 1.70 13.99
N LEU A 292 3.76 2.02 15.00
CA LEU A 292 2.87 1.08 15.68
C LEU A 292 1.48 1.25 15.07
N ALA A 293 0.86 0.18 14.60
CA ALA A 293 -0.43 0.26 13.94
C ALA A 293 -1.39 -0.84 14.38
N GLU A 294 -2.67 -0.48 14.52
CA GLU A 294 -3.78 -1.43 14.48
C GLU A 294 -4.22 -1.62 13.03
N VAL A 295 -3.84 -2.74 12.45
CA VAL A 295 -4.16 -3.10 11.08
C VAL A 295 -5.49 -3.87 11.06
N PRO A 296 -6.49 -3.44 10.28
CA PRO A 296 -7.80 -4.12 10.22
C PRO A 296 -7.66 -5.53 9.64
N LEU A 297 -8.28 -6.52 10.31
CA LEU A 297 -8.36 -7.89 9.83
C LEU A 297 -9.54 -8.07 8.88
N LEU A 298 -9.29 -8.79 7.79
CA LEU A 298 -10.26 -9.08 6.75
C LEU A 298 -10.60 -10.58 6.76
N ASP A 299 -11.84 -10.91 6.42
CA ASP A 299 -12.25 -12.28 6.11
C ASP A 299 -11.75 -12.72 4.72
N ASN A 300 -12.09 -13.95 4.33
CA ASN A 300 -11.68 -14.53 3.04
C ASN A 300 -12.28 -13.82 1.82
N ASN A 301 -13.29 -12.96 2.02
CA ASN A 301 -13.92 -12.14 0.98
C ASN A 301 -13.40 -10.68 1.03
N GLY A 302 -12.35 -10.42 1.81
CA GLY A 302 -11.78 -9.09 1.92
C GLY A 302 -12.60 -8.11 2.75
N LYS A 303 -13.62 -8.58 3.48
CA LYS A 303 -14.47 -7.71 4.30
C LYS A 303 -13.89 -7.60 5.71
N PHE A 304 -13.90 -6.39 6.26
CA PHE A 304 -13.53 -6.16 7.66
C PHE A 304 -14.36 -7.02 8.61
N ASN A 305 -13.67 -7.79 9.47
CA ASN A 305 -14.31 -8.77 10.36
C ASN A 305 -14.57 -8.25 11.79
N GLY A 306 -14.30 -6.96 12.05
CA GLY A 306 -14.45 -6.36 13.38
C GLY A 306 -13.19 -6.39 14.24
N GLN A 307 -12.11 -7.05 13.81
CA GLN A 307 -10.88 -7.23 14.59
C GLN A 307 -9.69 -6.49 13.98
N TYR A 308 -8.69 -6.20 14.81
CA TYR A 308 -7.45 -5.55 14.40
C TYR A 308 -6.25 -6.34 14.92
N GLU A 309 -5.14 -6.28 14.20
CA GLU A 309 -3.83 -6.75 14.64
C GLU A 309 -2.93 -5.58 15.00
N LEU A 310 -2.31 -5.63 16.19
CA LEU A 310 -1.29 -4.68 16.57
C LEU A 310 0.06 -5.10 15.95
N ARG A 311 0.61 -4.27 15.07
CA ARG A 311 1.86 -4.53 14.34
C ARG A 311 2.83 -3.37 14.41
N LEU A 312 4.12 -3.70 14.40
CA LEU A 312 5.20 -2.76 14.14
C LEU A 312 5.61 -2.82 12.66
N MET A 313 5.77 -1.65 12.05
CA MET A 313 6.20 -1.52 10.66
C MET A 313 7.20 -0.37 10.50
N VAL A 314 7.99 -0.41 9.42
CA VAL A 314 8.91 0.67 9.05
C VAL A 314 8.56 1.23 7.68
N ALA A 315 8.53 2.55 7.55
CA ALA A 315 8.37 3.23 6.27
C ALA A 315 9.65 3.06 5.42
N LEU A 316 9.60 2.23 4.37
CA LEU A 316 10.79 1.88 3.56
C LEU A 316 10.58 2.04 2.06
N ASP A 317 9.34 2.29 1.65
CA ASP A 317 9.00 2.43 0.23
C ASP A 317 8.14 3.68 -0.04
N VAL A 318 7.90 3.94 -1.32
CA VAL A 318 7.01 5.02 -1.79
C VAL A 318 6.15 4.54 -2.94
N GLY A 319 4.96 5.11 -3.06
CA GLY A 319 4.11 4.91 -4.24
C GLY A 319 3.62 6.24 -4.80
N GLY A 320 3.37 6.26 -6.11
CA GLY A 320 2.84 7.44 -6.79
C GLY A 320 1.47 7.86 -6.25
N ALA A 321 0.62 6.87 -5.95
CA ALA A 321 -0.71 7.06 -5.39
C ALA A 321 -0.74 7.16 -3.86
N ILE A 322 0.37 6.85 -3.18
CA ILE A 322 0.46 6.85 -1.71
C ILE A 322 0.82 8.26 -1.26
N LYS A 323 -0.18 8.99 -0.76
CA LYS A 323 -0.11 10.43 -0.45
C LYS A 323 -0.86 10.72 0.84
N GLY A 324 -0.41 11.70 1.63
CA GLY A 324 -1.10 12.04 2.87
C GLY A 324 -0.93 10.98 3.96
N GLN A 325 -1.95 10.82 4.81
CA GLN A 325 -2.01 9.79 5.85
C GLN A 325 -2.56 8.46 5.29
N HIS A 326 -1.84 7.94 4.30
CA HIS A 326 -2.12 6.69 3.60
C HIS A 326 -0.86 5.82 3.60
N PHE A 327 -0.99 4.58 4.06
CA PHE A 327 0.05 3.56 3.97
C PHE A 327 -0.35 2.42 3.05
N ASP A 328 0.63 1.94 2.29
CA ASP A 328 0.51 0.71 1.52
C ASP A 328 1.32 -0.38 2.23
N ILE A 329 0.65 -1.41 2.76
CA ILE A 329 1.32 -2.46 3.52
C ILE A 329 1.92 -3.47 2.55
N TYR A 330 3.23 -3.72 2.65
CA TYR A 330 3.87 -4.77 1.86
C TYR A 330 3.46 -6.15 2.42
N GLN A 331 2.68 -6.93 1.67
CA GLN A 331 2.12 -8.21 2.15
C GLN A 331 3.06 -9.40 2.03
N GLY A 332 4.17 -9.24 1.30
CA GLY A 332 5.14 -10.29 1.00
C GLY A 332 5.14 -10.71 -0.47
N ILE A 333 5.50 -11.97 -0.70
CA ILE A 333 5.72 -12.54 -2.03
C ILE A 333 4.67 -13.62 -2.31
N GLY A 334 4.20 -13.71 -3.56
CA GLY A 334 3.41 -14.83 -4.05
C GLY A 334 1.89 -14.70 -3.86
N PRO A 335 1.14 -15.77 -4.20
CA PRO A 335 -0.32 -15.73 -4.30
C PRO A 335 -1.02 -15.30 -3.00
N ASP A 336 -0.64 -15.86 -1.86
CA ASP A 336 -1.26 -15.52 -0.57
C ASP A 336 -1.07 -14.05 -0.19
N ALA A 337 0.10 -13.49 -0.52
CA ALA A 337 0.36 -12.07 -0.33
C ALA A 337 -0.49 -11.22 -1.28
N GLY A 338 -0.68 -11.69 -2.53
CA GLY A 338 -1.55 -11.06 -3.51
C GLY A 338 -3.01 -11.05 -3.10
N HIS A 339 -3.53 -12.16 -2.60
CA HIS A 339 -4.90 -12.24 -2.09
C HIS A 339 -5.11 -11.28 -0.92
N ARG A 340 -4.20 -11.27 0.07
CA ARG A 340 -4.29 -10.28 1.16
C ARG A 340 -4.27 -8.85 0.61
N ALA A 341 -3.26 -8.52 -0.21
CA ALA A 341 -3.06 -7.16 -0.73
C ALA A 341 -4.26 -6.65 -1.53
N GLY A 342 -4.84 -7.51 -2.36
CA GLY A 342 -5.91 -7.17 -3.28
C GLY A 342 -7.14 -6.57 -2.61
N TRP A 343 -7.46 -6.97 -1.37
CA TRP A 343 -8.65 -6.53 -0.65
C TRP A 343 -8.45 -5.30 0.26
N TYR A 344 -7.21 -4.87 0.49
CA TYR A 344 -6.97 -3.75 1.40
C TYR A 344 -7.40 -2.42 0.79
N ASN A 345 -8.50 -1.87 1.29
CA ASN A 345 -8.85 -0.45 1.25
C ASN A 345 -9.64 -0.09 2.51
N HIS A 346 -8.94 -0.20 3.65
CA HIS A 346 -9.51 -0.19 4.99
C HIS A 346 -8.84 0.86 5.87
N TYR A 347 -9.34 1.02 7.10
CA TYR A 347 -8.85 2.01 8.04
C TYR A 347 -8.39 1.36 9.33
N GLY A 348 -7.35 1.94 9.90
CA GLY A 348 -6.81 1.56 11.19
C GLY A 348 -6.16 2.75 11.87
N ARG A 349 -5.58 2.52 13.05
CA ARG A 349 -4.94 3.58 13.84
C ARG A 349 -3.44 3.42 13.81
N VAL A 350 -2.71 4.53 13.75
CA VAL A 350 -1.25 4.52 13.67
C VAL A 350 -0.66 5.52 14.64
N TRP A 351 0.39 5.10 15.33
CA TRP A 351 1.26 5.93 16.14
C TRP A 351 2.67 5.92 15.55
N VAL A 352 3.21 7.11 15.27
CA VAL A 352 4.61 7.28 14.94
C VAL A 352 5.41 7.19 16.23
N LEU A 353 6.38 6.27 16.28
CA LEU A 353 7.23 6.07 17.44
C LEU A 353 8.51 6.89 17.30
N LYS A 354 8.85 7.66 18.35
CA LYS A 354 10.09 8.44 18.43
C LYS A 354 10.76 8.23 19.78
N ALA A 355 12.06 8.43 19.83
CA ALA A 355 12.78 8.52 21.09
C ALA A 355 12.44 9.85 21.76
N ALA A 356 12.06 9.79 23.04
CA ALA A 356 11.80 10.97 23.85
C ALA A 356 13.09 11.80 24.01
N PRO A 357 13.02 13.15 23.94
CA PRO A 357 14.19 14.00 24.12
C PRO A 357 14.88 13.73 25.47
N GLY A 358 16.19 13.47 25.45
CA GLY A 358 16.99 13.22 26.67
C GLY A 358 17.21 11.75 27.04
N SER A 359 16.68 10.79 26.26
CA SER A 359 16.92 9.35 26.45
C SER A 359 18.27 8.85 25.92
N GLY A 360 19.20 9.74 25.56
CA GLY A 360 20.55 9.38 25.14
C GLY A 360 21.33 8.70 26.26
N ASN A 361 21.62 7.41 26.09
CA ASN A 361 22.55 6.59 26.87
C ASN A 361 22.56 6.87 28.38
N VAL A 362 21.55 6.39 29.10
CA VAL A 362 21.59 6.36 30.58
C VAL A 362 22.29 5.10 31.13
N PHE A 363 22.62 4.12 30.29
CA PHE A 363 23.37 2.93 30.71
C PHE A 363 24.52 2.61 29.75
N SER A 364 25.63 3.31 29.95
CA SER A 364 26.97 2.76 29.71
C SER A 364 27.58 2.48 31.09
N GLY A 365 27.54 1.22 31.51
CA GLY A 365 28.19 0.70 32.71
C GLY A 365 28.87 -0.61 32.36
#